data_AF-A0A843T7A4-F1
#
_entry.id   AF-A0A843T7A4-F1
#
_cell.length_a   1.000
_cell.length_b   1.000
_cell.length_c   1.000
_cell.angle_alpha   90.00
_cell.angle_beta   90.00
_cell.angle_gamma   90.00
#
_symmetry.space_group_name_H-M   'P 1'
#
loop_
_entity.id
_entity.type
_entity.pdbx_description
1 polymer ?
#
loop_
_entity_poly.entity_id
_entity_poly.type
_entity_poly.pdbx_seq_one_letter_code
_entity_poly.pdbx_strand_id
1 'polypeptide(L)'
;MRPATLKRIGGGGLLVLAAAGAAWSAVDSAADEGANPVAAGLTSDPIRGVDGSTPFNDAIDRILRCRTAGREDCVGVVYVWSPSMPLSREGIVEIGRATEQLRIDLAVVEASEIEARAEALFPSDGAPTPERRLKSPEDALTSEMIAAGATVHQPSILVHRSGSLVGSAILGYKTADAYRAMVEERLRGDTAAPMRPTGSLPVVNDSVEWTKDYSVSGRPGAYFRSVAGRQALAYEAGGTVYLLNLRDGETSVAPGFVDFVPTPDGRLFVTPGANRRGLEFYDADEVFEAAAGGRGRRIDPIYVDRQLRDQYPSVGILETEALGAGRRTVYRVLTSWFDRIVFRDYEVQGDETGGETIVRPLTDRVAACPRVSIPILGPSGRELAGRDESSATTKIYSLSERGECQEVSDLGVQTGKVAWSPDGGQVAFAVPRGAVRDGSGTLWVGRDADLAGIYLYERDSGRVDLVDGSNDAQRLAFPDFVSPDSLVFLLSPESRRSAFRLVCCVSP
;
A
#
# COMPACT_ATOMS: atom_id res chain seq x y z
N MET A 1 34.35 -8.90 -55.93
CA MET A 1 35.77 -9.05 -56.36
C MET A 1 36.52 -7.75 -56.10
N ARG A 2 37.83 -7.88 -55.92
CA ARG A 2 38.77 -7.02 -55.19
C ARG A 2 39.01 -5.58 -55.72
N PRO A 3 39.61 -4.72 -54.87
CA PRO A 3 39.88 -3.28 -55.06
C PRO A 3 41.34 -2.99 -55.53
N ALA A 4 41.66 -1.70 -55.75
CA ALA A 4 42.93 -0.95 -55.52
C ALA A 4 42.96 0.31 -56.43
N THR A 5 43.59 1.47 -56.18
CA THR A 5 44.78 1.81 -55.37
C THR A 5 44.96 3.35 -55.17
N LEU A 6 45.43 3.74 -53.97
CA LEU A 6 46.44 4.76 -53.55
C LEU A 6 46.57 6.16 -54.20
N LYS A 7 46.69 7.18 -53.33
CA LYS A 7 47.90 8.03 -53.26
C LYS A 7 48.13 8.67 -51.88
N ARG A 8 49.34 8.43 -51.33
CA ARG A 8 49.97 9.14 -50.19
C ARG A 8 50.76 10.34 -50.72
N ILE A 9 50.79 11.43 -49.97
CA ILE A 9 51.89 12.41 -49.94
C ILE A 9 52.15 12.73 -48.47
N GLY A 10 53.43 12.70 -48.06
CA GLY A 10 53.89 13.01 -46.72
C GLY A 10 54.78 14.25 -46.67
N GLY A 11 55.23 14.57 -45.44
CA GLY A 11 56.12 15.66 -45.06
C GLY A 11 55.36 16.72 -44.26
N GLY A 12 55.65 17.04 -43.00
CA GLY A 12 56.88 16.96 -42.24
C GLY A 12 57.11 18.35 -41.65
N GLY A 13 56.83 18.54 -40.36
CA GLY A 13 56.95 19.83 -39.68
C GLY A 13 56.82 19.68 -38.17
N LEU A 14 57.98 19.59 -37.52
CA LEU A 14 58.16 19.58 -36.07
C LEU A 14 58.03 21.03 -35.57
N LEU A 15 57.10 21.32 -34.66
CA LEU A 15 57.15 22.52 -33.83
C LEU A 15 56.90 22.14 -32.37
N VAL A 16 57.93 22.31 -31.55
CA VAL A 16 57.90 22.24 -30.09
C VAL A 16 57.52 23.63 -29.59
N LEU A 17 56.49 23.73 -28.75
CA LEU A 17 56.33 24.82 -27.78
C LEU A 17 55.43 24.37 -26.62
N ALA A 18 55.81 24.83 -25.44
CA ALA A 18 55.50 24.28 -24.13
C ALA A 18 54.17 24.75 -23.52
N ALA A 19 53.66 23.90 -22.63
CA ALA A 19 52.99 24.16 -21.35
C ALA A 19 51.95 25.29 -21.24
N ALA A 20 50.69 24.88 -21.04
CA ALA A 20 49.83 25.47 -20.01
C ALA A 20 48.81 24.40 -19.58
N GLY A 21 48.97 23.87 -18.36
CA GLY A 21 47.96 23.03 -17.73
C GLY A 21 46.75 23.87 -17.34
N ALA A 22 45.58 23.49 -17.84
CA ALA A 22 44.30 23.99 -17.36
C ALA A 22 43.56 22.82 -16.73
N ALA A 23 43.35 22.94 -15.41
CA ALA A 23 42.58 22.03 -14.60
C ALA A 23 41.16 21.88 -15.16
N TRP A 24 40.71 20.62 -15.28
CA TRP A 24 39.30 20.30 -15.42
C TRP A 24 38.64 20.49 -14.07
N SER A 25 37.97 21.62 -13.89
CA SER A 25 37.03 21.83 -12.80
C SER A 25 35.81 20.95 -13.07
N ALA A 26 35.49 20.08 -12.11
CA ALA A 26 34.20 19.43 -12.02
C ALA A 26 33.10 20.50 -12.09
N VAL A 27 32.20 20.37 -13.05
CA VAL A 27 30.94 21.10 -13.03
C VAL A 27 30.08 20.37 -12.01
N ASP A 28 30.04 20.90 -10.80
CA ASP A 28 28.98 20.62 -9.84
C ASP A 28 27.66 20.97 -10.53
N SER A 29 26.93 19.94 -10.95
CA SER A 29 25.51 20.04 -11.26
C SER A 29 24.79 20.33 -9.95
N ALA A 30 24.69 21.61 -9.61
CA ALA A 30 23.72 22.11 -8.66
C ALA A 30 22.33 21.71 -9.17
N ALA A 31 21.81 20.61 -8.64
CA ALA A 31 20.39 20.31 -8.70
C ALA A 31 19.70 21.49 -8.02
N ASP A 32 18.98 22.25 -8.83
CA ASP A 32 18.09 23.32 -8.41
C ASP A 32 17.03 22.69 -7.49
N GLU A 33 17.27 22.74 -6.18
CA GLU A 33 16.27 22.50 -5.13
C GLU A 33 15.24 23.63 -5.19
N GLY A 34 14.50 23.70 -6.29
CA GLY A 34 13.27 24.46 -6.39
C GLY A 34 12.28 23.86 -5.41
N ALA A 35 12.26 24.40 -4.19
CA ALA A 35 11.25 24.13 -3.18
C ALA A 35 9.87 24.17 -3.82
N ASN A 36 9.19 23.03 -3.78
CA ASN A 36 7.90 22.83 -4.41
C ASN A 36 6.84 23.72 -3.73
N PRO A 37 6.27 24.75 -4.40
CA PRO A 37 5.20 25.54 -3.81
C PRO A 37 3.90 24.74 -3.62
N VAL A 38 3.79 23.53 -4.18
CA VAL A 38 2.67 22.60 -3.91
C VAL A 38 2.93 21.76 -2.65
N ALA A 39 4.19 21.45 -2.32
CA ALA A 39 4.54 20.93 -1.00
C ALA A 39 4.34 21.97 0.11
N ALA A 40 4.34 23.27 -0.25
CA ALA A 40 4.00 24.36 0.67
C ALA A 40 2.49 24.45 1.03
N GLY A 41 1.63 23.68 0.35
CA GLY A 41 0.22 23.49 0.76
C GLY A 41 -0.02 22.24 1.62
N LEU A 42 1.00 21.37 1.70
CA LEU A 42 1.09 20.23 2.63
C LEU A 42 2.24 20.44 3.63
N THR A 43 2.74 21.68 3.76
CA THR A 43 3.54 22.04 4.91
C THR A 43 2.70 21.72 6.11
N SER A 44 3.33 21.05 7.06
CA SER A 44 2.85 20.90 8.41
C SER A 44 2.58 22.29 8.99
N ASP A 45 1.44 22.90 8.66
CA ASP A 45 0.74 23.60 9.69
C ASP A 45 0.57 22.54 10.79
N PRO A 46 1.19 22.73 11.98
CA PRO A 46 0.83 21.91 13.12
C PRO A 46 -0.69 22.06 13.19
N ILE A 47 -1.40 20.93 13.14
CA ILE A 47 -2.85 20.94 13.32
C ILE A 47 -3.05 21.62 14.68
N ARG A 48 -3.43 22.90 14.66
CA ARG A 48 -3.62 23.69 15.89
C ARG A 48 -4.67 22.95 16.72
N GLY A 49 -4.22 22.27 17.77
CA GLY A 49 -5.06 21.47 18.66
C GLY A 49 -4.74 19.97 18.75
N VAL A 50 -3.77 19.43 18.00
CA VAL A 50 -3.32 18.03 18.13
C VAL A 50 -1.82 17.99 18.46
N ASP A 51 -1.42 18.63 19.55
CA ASP A 51 -0.07 18.51 20.15
C ASP A 51 0.03 17.30 21.11
N GLY A 52 -0.88 16.33 21.03
CA GLY A 52 -1.01 15.27 22.02
C GLY A 52 -1.07 13.88 21.42
N SER A 53 0.01 13.41 20.80
CA SER A 53 0.21 11.96 20.73
C SER A 53 0.23 11.46 22.18
N THR A 54 -0.69 10.56 22.49
CA THR A 54 -0.72 9.84 23.76
C THR A 54 0.41 8.79 23.70
N PRO A 55 1.39 8.83 24.61
CA PRO A 55 2.39 7.76 24.68
C PRO A 55 1.70 6.41 24.78
N PHE A 56 2.21 5.40 24.09
CA PHE A 56 1.53 4.10 24.01
C PHE A 56 1.28 3.49 25.40
N ASN A 57 2.24 3.61 26.31
CA ASN A 57 2.09 3.14 27.69
C ASN A 57 0.94 3.85 28.44
N ASP A 58 0.73 5.15 28.22
CA ASP A 58 -0.38 5.87 28.86
C ASP A 58 -1.74 5.39 28.36
N ALA A 59 -1.82 5.03 27.07
CA ALA A 59 -3.03 4.44 26.48
C ALA A 59 -3.32 3.04 27.07
N ILE A 60 -2.29 2.20 27.19
CA ILE A 60 -2.37 0.88 27.84
C ILE A 60 -2.83 1.02 29.30
N ASP A 61 -2.18 1.89 30.07
CA ASP A 61 -2.51 2.13 31.48
C ASP A 61 -3.95 2.60 31.66
N ARG A 62 -4.46 3.44 30.75
CA ARG A 62 -5.85 3.89 30.76
C ARG A 62 -6.82 2.71 30.61
N ILE A 63 -6.58 1.83 29.64
CA ILE A 63 -7.42 0.66 29.40
C ILE A 63 -7.36 -0.30 30.59
N LEU A 64 -6.17 -0.57 31.13
CA LEU A 64 -5.99 -1.45 32.27
C LEU A 64 -6.63 -0.90 33.55
N ARG A 65 -6.56 0.42 33.79
CA ARG A 65 -7.28 1.05 34.91
C ARG A 65 -8.79 0.83 34.82
N CYS A 66 -9.36 0.86 33.62
CA CYS A 66 -10.77 0.57 33.42
C CYS A 66 -11.14 -0.89 33.76
N ARG A 67 -10.24 -1.83 33.41
CA ARG A 67 -10.38 -3.24 33.77
C ARG A 67 -10.39 -3.42 35.29
N THR A 68 -9.41 -2.83 35.98
CA THR A 68 -9.26 -2.94 37.44
C THR A 68 -10.38 -2.25 38.21
N ALA A 69 -10.88 -1.12 37.72
CA ALA A 69 -11.98 -0.39 38.36
C ALA A 69 -13.36 -1.05 38.17
N GLY A 70 -13.48 -2.05 37.28
CA GLY A 70 -14.76 -2.73 37.00
C GLY A 70 -15.85 -1.78 36.46
N ARG A 71 -15.44 -0.70 35.78
CA ARG A 71 -16.35 0.35 35.31
C ARG A 71 -16.97 -0.02 33.97
N GLU A 72 -18.25 -0.38 33.98
CA GLU A 72 -19.03 -0.64 32.76
C GLU A 72 -19.13 0.57 31.84
N ASP A 73 -19.05 1.78 32.40
CA ASP A 73 -19.11 3.05 31.70
C ASP A 73 -17.76 3.51 31.12
N CYS A 74 -16.66 2.80 31.39
CA CYS A 74 -15.39 3.12 30.75
C CYS A 74 -15.36 2.63 29.30
N VAL A 75 -15.58 3.56 28.38
CA VAL A 75 -15.58 3.34 26.93
C VAL A 75 -14.62 4.32 26.27
N GLY A 76 -13.85 3.84 25.30
CA GLY A 76 -12.93 4.68 24.56
C GLY A 76 -12.40 4.04 23.29
N VAL A 77 -11.55 4.82 22.63
CA VAL A 77 -10.92 4.50 21.35
C VAL A 77 -9.41 4.75 21.44
N VAL A 78 -8.63 3.83 20.90
CA VAL A 78 -7.23 4.07 20.54
C VAL A 78 -7.16 4.24 19.02
N TYR A 79 -6.77 5.43 18.58
CA TYR A 79 -6.50 5.76 17.19
C TYR A 79 -5.00 5.62 16.91
N VAL A 80 -4.63 4.66 16.08
CA VAL A 80 -3.24 4.38 15.71
C VAL A 80 -2.96 5.06 14.36
N TRP A 81 -1.91 5.88 14.30
CA TRP A 81 -1.55 6.66 13.11
C TRP A 81 -0.08 6.47 12.74
N SER A 82 0.30 6.87 11.52
CA SER A 82 1.69 6.81 11.06
C SER A 82 2.09 8.09 10.32
N PRO A 83 3.27 8.67 10.60
CA PRO A 83 3.78 9.81 9.85
C PRO A 83 4.05 9.51 8.38
N SER A 84 4.22 8.24 7.99
CA SER A 84 4.41 7.83 6.59
C SER A 84 3.09 7.71 5.80
N MET A 85 1.95 7.95 6.44
CA MET A 85 0.63 7.88 5.80
C MET A 85 -0.13 9.18 6.04
N PRO A 86 -0.09 10.16 5.11
CA PRO A 86 -0.68 11.48 5.29
C PRO A 86 -2.14 11.46 5.74
N LEU A 87 -2.94 10.55 5.16
CA LEU A 87 -4.36 10.40 5.52
C LEU A 87 -4.57 9.88 6.93
N SER A 88 -3.61 9.15 7.51
CA SER A 88 -3.68 8.76 8.92
C SER A 88 -3.54 9.95 9.87
N ARG A 89 -2.75 10.97 9.48
CA ARG A 89 -2.63 12.23 10.21
C ARG A 89 -3.89 13.08 10.06
N GLU A 90 -4.44 13.19 8.84
CA GLU A 90 -5.69 13.91 8.60
C GLU A 90 -6.86 13.33 9.42
N GLY A 91 -6.91 12.01 9.55
CA GLY A 91 -7.99 11.34 10.27
C GLY A 91 -8.01 11.58 11.79
N ILE A 92 -6.96 12.16 12.39
CA ILE A 92 -6.94 12.48 13.83
C ILE A 92 -8.03 13.50 14.17
N VAL A 93 -8.24 14.50 13.31
CA VAL A 93 -9.30 15.49 13.49
C VAL A 93 -10.69 14.85 13.37
N GLU A 94 -10.85 13.95 12.41
CA GLU A 94 -12.12 13.26 12.16
C GLU A 94 -12.50 12.32 13.32
N ILE A 95 -11.56 11.52 13.83
CA ILE A 95 -11.83 10.66 14.98
C ILE A 95 -12.08 11.48 16.25
N GLY A 96 -11.37 12.59 16.45
CA GLY A 96 -11.58 13.50 17.59
C GLY A 96 -13.03 14.00 17.65
N ARG A 97 -13.55 14.49 16.51
CA ARG A 97 -14.96 14.90 16.37
C ARG A 97 -15.92 13.75 16.64
N ALA A 98 -15.64 12.55 16.12
CA ALA A 98 -16.48 11.38 16.34
C ALA A 98 -16.54 11.00 17.84
N THR A 99 -15.39 10.96 18.53
CA THR A 99 -15.33 10.64 19.96
C THR A 99 -15.97 11.71 20.84
N GLU A 100 -15.88 12.99 20.47
CA GLU A 100 -16.56 14.09 21.16
C GLU A 100 -18.08 13.93 21.08
N GLN A 101 -18.61 13.63 19.89
CA GLN A 101 -20.04 13.39 19.68
C GLN A 101 -20.54 12.17 20.48
N LEU A 102 -19.71 11.12 20.56
CA LEU A 102 -20.01 9.91 21.34
C LEU A 102 -19.80 10.08 22.84
N ARG A 103 -19.12 11.15 23.27
CA ARG A 103 -18.72 11.40 24.66
C ARG A 103 -17.91 10.24 25.24
N ILE A 104 -16.98 9.72 24.45
CA ILE A 104 -16.06 8.64 24.84
C ILE A 104 -14.61 9.13 24.80
N ASP A 105 -13.76 8.35 25.44
CA ASP A 105 -12.34 8.63 25.53
C ASP A 105 -11.60 8.41 24.20
N LEU A 106 -10.61 9.25 23.90
CA LEU A 106 -9.68 9.08 22.78
C LEU A 106 -8.23 9.04 23.28
N ALA A 107 -7.45 8.10 22.77
CA ALA A 107 -5.99 8.08 22.80
C ALA A 107 -5.46 8.03 21.37
N VAL A 108 -4.49 8.89 21.02
CA VAL A 108 -3.89 8.95 19.68
C VAL A 108 -2.45 8.44 19.79
N VAL A 109 -2.17 7.26 19.23
CA VAL A 109 -0.88 6.55 19.42
C VAL A 109 -0.15 6.43 18.10
N GLU A 110 1.16 6.66 18.09
CA GLU A 110 1.97 6.40 16.89
C GLU A 110 2.20 4.90 16.69
N ALA A 111 2.02 4.40 15.47
CA ALA A 111 2.17 2.98 15.13
C ALA A 111 3.56 2.43 15.50
N SER A 112 4.60 3.24 15.36
CA SER A 112 6.00 2.87 15.66
C SER A 112 6.20 2.45 17.12
N GLU A 113 5.45 3.02 18.07
CA GLU A 113 5.51 2.63 19.49
C GLU A 113 4.94 1.23 19.72
N ILE A 114 3.83 0.90 19.03
CA ILE A 114 3.22 -0.44 19.09
C ILE A 114 4.12 -1.45 18.39
N GLU A 115 4.70 -1.08 17.25
CA GLU A 115 5.60 -1.92 16.45
C GLU A 115 6.90 -2.27 17.17
N ALA A 116 7.50 -1.30 17.89
CA ALA A 116 8.68 -1.52 18.71
C ALA A 116 8.37 -2.48 19.88
N ARG A 117 7.19 -2.35 20.49
CA ARG A 117 6.74 -3.28 21.53
C ARG A 117 6.47 -4.67 20.95
N ALA A 118 5.86 -4.75 19.76
CA ALA A 118 5.62 -6.01 19.05
C ALA A 118 6.93 -6.74 18.77
N GLU A 119 7.97 -6.04 18.32
CA GLU A 119 9.29 -6.64 18.09
C GLU A 119 9.95 -7.16 19.37
N ALA A 120 9.79 -6.45 20.49
CA ALA A 120 10.29 -6.93 21.78
C ALA A 120 9.56 -8.21 22.25
N LEU A 121 8.27 -8.34 21.93
CA LEU A 121 7.43 -9.50 22.23
C LEU A 121 7.68 -10.67 21.27
N PHE A 122 7.93 -10.38 20.00
CA PHE A 122 8.06 -11.33 18.88
C PHE A 122 9.34 -11.03 18.07
N PRO A 123 10.54 -11.34 18.60
CA PRO A 123 11.80 -11.09 17.89
C PRO A 123 11.99 -12.05 16.71
N SER A 124 12.71 -11.58 15.68
CA SER A 124 12.98 -12.31 14.43
C SER A 124 13.97 -13.48 14.52
N ASP A 125 14.72 -13.57 15.62
CA ASP A 125 15.90 -14.45 15.70
C ASP A 125 15.62 -15.75 16.47
N GLY A 126 14.35 -16.17 16.55
CA GLY A 126 13.98 -17.49 17.03
C GLY A 126 12.65 -17.58 17.78
N ALA A 127 12.14 -18.83 17.85
CA ALA A 127 10.96 -19.25 18.62
C ALA A 127 10.86 -18.54 19.98
N PRO A 128 9.71 -17.93 20.35
CA PRO A 128 9.55 -17.41 21.69
C PRO A 128 9.66 -18.61 22.62
N THR A 129 10.61 -18.61 23.54
CA THR A 129 10.68 -19.70 24.51
C THR A 129 9.34 -19.74 25.28
N PRO A 130 8.81 -20.92 25.64
CA PRO A 130 7.58 -21.03 26.43
C PRO A 130 7.58 -20.24 27.75
N GLU A 131 8.76 -19.80 28.21
CA GLU A 131 9.01 -18.94 29.38
C GLU A 131 8.78 -17.45 29.10
N ARG A 132 8.66 -17.05 27.83
CA ARG A 132 8.38 -15.68 27.38
C ARG A 132 6.87 -15.39 27.29
N ARG A 133 6.06 -16.12 28.07
CA ARG A 133 4.63 -15.80 28.31
C ARG A 133 4.51 -14.31 28.59
N LEU A 134 3.48 -13.68 28.02
CA LEU A 134 3.07 -12.28 28.26
C LEU A 134 3.28 -11.96 29.75
N LYS A 135 4.40 -11.28 30.07
CA LYS A 135 4.94 -11.26 31.44
C LYS A 135 4.15 -10.32 32.33
N SER A 136 3.39 -9.44 31.70
CA SER A 136 2.61 -8.40 32.35
C SER A 136 1.25 -8.21 31.65
N PRO A 137 0.25 -7.62 32.34
CA PRO A 137 -1.03 -7.25 31.72
C PRO A 137 -0.87 -6.34 30.50
N GLU A 138 0.17 -5.50 30.47
CA GLU A 138 0.53 -4.62 29.36
C GLU A 138 0.98 -5.40 28.13
N ASP A 139 1.81 -6.44 28.30
CA ASP A 139 2.20 -7.34 27.21
C ASP A 139 0.96 -8.03 26.63
N ALA A 140 0.07 -8.52 27.50
CA ALA A 140 -1.15 -9.19 27.09
C ALA A 140 -2.07 -8.26 26.29
N LEU A 141 -2.32 -7.06 26.79
CA LEU A 141 -3.14 -6.07 26.07
C LEU A 141 -2.48 -5.63 24.76
N THR A 142 -1.15 -5.46 24.72
CA THR A 142 -0.43 -5.15 23.47
C THR A 142 -0.64 -6.26 22.44
N SER A 143 -0.52 -7.53 22.85
CA SER A 143 -0.77 -8.67 21.99
C SER A 143 -2.23 -8.73 21.52
N GLU A 144 -3.20 -8.41 22.38
CA GLU A 144 -4.61 -8.29 22.01
C GLU A 144 -4.82 -7.20 20.94
N MET A 145 -4.17 -6.04 21.08
CA MET A 145 -4.26 -4.93 20.13
C MET A 145 -3.68 -5.29 18.77
N ILE A 146 -2.50 -5.93 18.74
CA ILE A 146 -1.88 -6.41 17.50
C ILE A 146 -2.79 -7.43 16.81
N ALA A 147 -3.30 -8.41 17.55
CA ALA A 147 -4.20 -9.44 17.02
C ALA A 147 -5.55 -8.87 16.55
N ALA A 148 -5.99 -7.73 17.11
CA ALA A 148 -7.16 -7.02 16.63
C ALA A 148 -6.89 -6.27 15.31
N GLY A 149 -5.63 -6.08 14.92
CA GLY A 149 -5.23 -5.44 13.66
C GLY A 149 -4.68 -4.03 13.82
N ALA A 150 -4.18 -3.65 15.00
CA ALA A 150 -3.62 -2.32 15.27
C ALA A 150 -2.53 -1.89 14.26
N THR A 151 -1.73 -2.85 13.81
CA THR A 151 -0.56 -2.65 12.95
C THR A 151 -0.79 -3.08 11.50
N VAL A 152 -2.00 -3.54 11.14
CA VAL A 152 -2.30 -4.08 9.80
C VAL A 152 -2.34 -2.99 8.74
N HIS A 153 -2.83 -1.79 9.09
CA HIS A 153 -2.90 -0.63 8.22
C HIS A 153 -3.04 0.63 9.07
N GLN A 154 -2.61 1.82 8.59
CA GLN A 154 -2.88 3.09 9.26
C GLN A 154 -3.74 4.05 8.41
N PRO A 155 -4.68 4.78 9.04
CA PRO A 155 -5.01 4.68 10.45
C PRO A 155 -5.73 3.37 10.78
N SER A 156 -5.64 2.95 12.05
CA SER A 156 -6.47 1.89 12.62
C SER A 156 -7.10 2.36 13.93
N ILE A 157 -8.27 1.83 14.25
CA ILE A 157 -9.05 2.24 15.42
C ILE A 157 -9.43 1.02 16.23
N LEU A 158 -9.01 1.00 17.49
CA LEU A 158 -9.35 -0.03 18.45
C LEU A 158 -10.39 0.54 19.41
N VAL A 159 -11.54 -0.12 19.50
CA VAL A 159 -12.61 0.26 20.43
C VAL A 159 -12.45 -0.58 21.70
N HIS A 160 -12.58 0.03 22.87
CA HIS A 160 -12.56 -0.70 24.15
C HIS A 160 -13.77 -0.35 25.03
N ARG A 161 -14.19 -1.32 25.84
CA ARG A 161 -15.22 -1.19 26.89
C ARG A 161 -14.76 -1.96 28.11
N SER A 162 -14.84 -1.33 29.28
CA SER A 162 -14.50 -1.94 30.59
C SER A 162 -13.10 -2.55 30.62
N GLY A 163 -12.16 -1.93 29.90
CA GLY A 163 -10.77 -2.38 29.81
C GLY A 163 -10.54 -3.60 28.91
N SER A 164 -11.50 -3.96 28.06
CA SER A 164 -11.37 -5.02 27.04
C SER A 164 -11.61 -4.45 25.66
N LEU A 165 -10.87 -4.95 24.65
CA LEU A 165 -11.13 -4.59 23.25
C LEU A 165 -12.47 -5.16 22.79
N VAL A 166 -13.17 -4.39 21.95
CA VAL A 166 -14.47 -4.76 21.38
C VAL A 166 -14.29 -5.04 19.89
N GLY A 167 -14.18 -6.32 19.54
CA GLY A 167 -13.97 -6.79 18.17
C GLY A 167 -12.60 -6.42 17.60
N SER A 168 -12.48 -6.53 16.28
CA SER A 168 -11.28 -6.14 15.52
C SER A 168 -11.14 -4.62 15.33
N ALA A 169 -9.96 -4.18 14.90
CA ALA A 169 -9.69 -2.80 14.52
C ALA A 169 -10.55 -2.40 13.30
N ILE A 170 -11.01 -1.15 13.29
CA ILE A 170 -11.57 -0.51 12.09
C ILE A 170 -10.39 0.09 11.31
N LEU A 171 -10.26 -0.24 10.02
CA LEU A 171 -9.10 0.16 9.22
C LEU A 171 -9.41 1.30 8.25
N GLY A 172 -8.39 2.14 8.07
CA GLY A 172 -8.35 3.22 7.09
C GLY A 172 -9.07 4.48 7.53
N TYR A 173 -8.73 5.62 6.91
CA TYR A 173 -9.39 6.89 7.19
C TYR A 173 -10.90 6.76 6.97
N LYS A 174 -11.68 7.49 7.75
CA LYS A 174 -13.09 7.77 7.49
C LYS A 174 -13.38 9.21 7.89
N THR A 175 -14.51 9.73 7.43
CA THR A 175 -15.08 10.96 7.98
C THR A 175 -15.56 10.76 9.42
N ALA A 176 -15.73 11.85 10.17
CA ALA A 176 -16.22 11.78 11.55
C ALA A 176 -17.55 11.03 11.69
N ASP A 177 -18.51 11.25 10.79
CA ASP A 177 -19.81 10.55 10.81
C ASP A 177 -19.67 9.04 10.58
N ALA A 178 -18.78 8.65 9.67
CA ALA A 178 -18.51 7.24 9.40
C ALA A 178 -17.76 6.57 10.56
N TYR A 179 -16.76 7.22 11.16
CA TYR A 179 -16.14 6.73 12.39
C TYR A 179 -17.14 6.60 13.53
N ARG A 180 -18.00 7.60 13.75
CA ARG A 180 -19.06 7.54 14.76
C ARG A 180 -19.93 6.31 14.56
N ALA A 181 -20.47 6.13 13.35
CA ALA A 181 -21.37 5.03 13.04
C ALA A 181 -20.70 3.66 13.27
N MET A 182 -19.45 3.48 12.84
CA MET A 182 -18.72 2.23 13.01
C MET A 182 -18.35 1.95 14.48
N VAL A 183 -17.98 2.98 15.25
CA VAL A 183 -17.70 2.84 16.69
C VAL A 183 -18.98 2.50 17.46
N GLU A 184 -20.11 3.15 17.16
CA GLU A 184 -21.40 2.81 17.77
C GLU A 184 -21.83 1.38 17.47
N GLU A 185 -21.70 0.93 16.23
CA GLU A 185 -22.00 -0.44 15.82
C GLU A 185 -21.14 -1.45 16.60
N ARG A 186 -19.85 -1.15 16.77
CA ARG A 186 -18.94 -1.98 17.56
C ARG A 186 -19.37 -2.04 19.03
N LEU A 187 -19.72 -0.90 19.61
CA LEU A 187 -20.19 -0.78 20.99
C LEU A 187 -21.55 -1.47 21.23
N ARG A 188 -22.44 -1.55 20.24
CA ARG A 188 -23.70 -2.30 20.36
C ARG A 188 -23.50 -3.82 20.42
N GLY A 189 -22.35 -4.31 19.95
CA GLY A 189 -22.06 -5.75 19.87
C GLY A 189 -22.66 -6.42 18.63
N ASP A 190 -23.22 -5.64 17.70
CA ASP A 190 -23.91 -6.12 16.50
C ASP A 190 -22.97 -6.80 15.48
N THR A 191 -21.65 -6.64 15.63
CA THR A 191 -20.63 -7.06 14.67
C THR A 191 -19.59 -8.03 15.22
N ALA A 192 -19.67 -8.40 16.50
CA ALA A 192 -18.73 -9.36 17.07
C ALA A 192 -19.10 -10.79 16.66
N ALA A 193 -18.97 -11.12 15.37
CA ALA A 193 -18.69 -12.51 15.04
C ALA A 193 -17.44 -12.89 15.83
N PRO A 194 -17.44 -13.98 16.62
CA PRO A 194 -16.22 -14.45 17.23
C PRO A 194 -15.19 -14.60 16.11
N MET A 195 -14.02 -13.98 16.27
CA MET A 195 -12.93 -14.10 15.30
C MET A 195 -12.77 -15.59 15.00
N ARG A 196 -13.04 -15.96 13.75
CA ARG A 196 -12.91 -17.35 13.35
C ARG A 196 -11.45 -17.76 13.51
N PRO A 197 -11.20 -19.02 13.85
CA PRO A 197 -9.91 -19.63 13.62
C PRO A 197 -9.32 -19.19 12.29
N THR A 198 -8.15 -18.58 12.32
CA THR A 198 -7.32 -18.55 11.13
C THR A 198 -7.05 -20.00 10.77
N GLY A 199 -7.23 -20.37 9.50
CA GLY A 199 -6.70 -21.64 9.00
C GLY A 199 -5.20 -21.72 9.34
N SER A 200 -4.68 -22.92 9.57
CA SER A 200 -3.23 -23.09 9.77
C SER A 200 -2.50 -22.56 8.53
N LEU A 201 -1.66 -21.55 8.70
CA LEU A 201 -0.76 -21.09 7.64
C LEU A 201 0.24 -22.23 7.33
N PRO A 202 0.39 -22.66 6.06
CA PRO A 202 1.29 -23.76 5.69
C PRO A 202 2.77 -23.37 5.69
N VAL A 203 3.58 -24.38 5.39
CA VAL A 203 5.05 -24.47 5.51
C VAL A 203 5.78 -23.59 4.50
N VAL A 204 6.93 -23.04 4.91
CA VAL A 204 7.88 -22.31 4.04
C VAL A 204 8.28 -23.20 2.86
N ASN A 205 8.16 -22.69 1.64
CA ASN A 205 8.70 -23.35 0.45
C ASN A 205 9.98 -22.61 0.00
N ASP A 206 11.08 -23.34 -0.16
CA ASP A 206 12.39 -22.81 -0.58
C ASP A 206 12.41 -22.52 -2.10
N SER A 207 11.38 -21.84 -2.64
CA SER A 207 11.19 -21.65 -4.09
C SER A 207 11.78 -20.36 -4.65
N VAL A 208 12.45 -19.52 -3.85
CA VAL A 208 13.09 -18.29 -4.35
C VAL A 208 14.42 -18.62 -5.04
N GLU A 209 14.46 -18.48 -6.36
CA GLU A 209 15.68 -18.77 -7.15
C GLU A 209 16.71 -17.64 -7.04
N TRP A 210 16.27 -16.39 -7.05
CA TRP A 210 17.15 -15.23 -6.92
C TRP A 210 16.45 -14.00 -6.35
N THR A 211 17.26 -13.11 -5.77
CA THR A 211 16.82 -11.84 -5.19
C THR A 211 17.67 -10.68 -5.71
N LYS A 212 17.06 -9.50 -5.92
CA LYS A 212 17.77 -8.26 -6.24
C LYS A 212 17.18 -7.08 -5.46
N ASP A 213 18.04 -6.36 -4.76
CA ASP A 213 17.65 -5.18 -3.98
C ASP A 213 17.91 -3.89 -4.79
N TYR A 214 16.92 -3.01 -4.84
CA TYR A 214 16.97 -1.71 -5.48
C TYR A 214 16.93 -0.62 -4.42
N SER A 215 18.02 0.15 -4.30
CA SER A 215 18.04 1.31 -3.40
C SER A 215 17.06 2.37 -3.88
N VAL A 216 16.33 2.97 -2.95
CA VAL A 216 15.38 4.04 -3.28
C VAL A 216 15.77 5.37 -2.64
N SER A 217 15.31 6.44 -3.27
CA SER A 217 15.41 7.78 -2.69
C SER A 217 14.29 8.01 -1.67
N GLY A 218 14.64 8.58 -0.53
CA GLY A 218 13.69 8.93 0.53
C GLY A 218 13.16 7.72 1.31
N ARG A 219 11.97 7.88 1.88
CA ARG A 219 11.21 6.83 2.55
C ARG A 219 9.93 6.62 1.76
N PRO A 220 9.84 5.56 0.95
CA PRO A 220 8.62 5.27 0.24
C PRO A 220 7.44 5.14 1.20
N GLY A 221 6.28 5.59 0.76
CA GLY A 221 5.03 5.32 1.42
C GLY A 221 4.69 3.83 1.40
N ALA A 222 3.53 3.50 1.95
CA ALA A 222 3.04 2.12 1.96
C ALA A 222 2.72 1.59 0.55
N TYR A 223 2.52 2.46 -0.44
CA TYR A 223 1.97 2.10 -1.75
C TYR A 223 2.97 2.27 -2.89
N PHE A 224 3.15 1.20 -3.65
CA PHE A 224 3.86 1.15 -4.92
C PHE A 224 3.22 0.08 -5.80
N ARG A 225 3.42 0.15 -7.11
CA ARG A 225 2.88 -0.81 -8.08
C ARG A 225 3.84 -1.08 -9.24
N SER A 226 3.88 -2.31 -9.72
CA SER A 226 4.57 -2.66 -10.96
C SER A 226 3.81 -2.15 -12.17
N VAL A 227 4.55 -1.76 -13.21
CA VAL A 227 3.98 -1.29 -14.47
C VAL A 227 4.11 -2.40 -15.50
N ALA A 228 2.97 -3.01 -15.83
CA ALA A 228 2.90 -4.11 -16.79
C ALA A 228 3.59 -3.74 -18.11
N GLY A 229 4.43 -4.65 -18.62
CA GLY A 229 5.17 -4.47 -19.88
C GLY A 229 6.38 -3.53 -19.83
N ARG A 230 6.65 -2.82 -18.72
CA ARG A 230 7.68 -1.75 -18.67
C ARG A 230 8.88 -2.01 -17.76
N GLN A 231 8.93 -3.14 -17.05
CA GLN A 231 9.98 -3.45 -16.05
C GLN A 231 10.25 -2.25 -15.13
N ALA A 232 9.19 -1.65 -14.61
CA ALA A 232 9.27 -0.47 -13.77
C ALA A 232 8.31 -0.57 -12.58
N LEU A 233 8.61 0.15 -11.50
CA LEU A 233 7.72 0.34 -10.36
C LEU A 233 7.36 1.82 -10.23
N ALA A 234 6.08 2.11 -10.08
CA ALA A 234 5.59 3.40 -9.62
C ALA A 234 5.53 3.39 -8.09
N TYR A 235 6.12 4.38 -7.42
CA TYR A 235 6.05 4.52 -5.97
C TYR A 235 5.98 5.98 -5.54
N GLU A 236 5.49 6.24 -4.34
CA GLU A 236 5.43 7.58 -3.76
C GLU A 236 6.43 7.71 -2.61
N ALA A 237 7.11 8.85 -2.51
CA ALA A 237 7.89 9.23 -1.35
C ALA A 237 7.84 10.75 -1.13
N GLY A 238 7.35 11.19 0.03
CA GLY A 238 7.31 12.61 0.40
C GLY A 238 6.42 13.47 -0.49
N GLY A 239 5.29 12.93 -0.96
CA GLY A 239 4.35 13.58 -1.87
C GLY A 239 4.85 13.70 -3.31
N THR A 240 5.92 12.98 -3.66
CA THR A 240 6.43 12.89 -5.03
C THR A 240 6.29 11.47 -5.54
N VAL A 241 5.77 11.33 -6.77
CA VAL A 241 5.70 10.06 -7.48
C VAL A 241 7.00 9.83 -8.25
N TYR A 242 7.50 8.61 -8.19
CA TYR A 242 8.71 8.14 -8.82
C TYR A 242 8.45 6.89 -9.67
N LEU A 243 9.22 6.74 -10.74
CA LEU A 243 9.32 5.53 -11.55
C LEU A 243 10.72 4.95 -11.38
N LEU A 244 10.80 3.79 -10.73
CA LEU A 244 12.02 2.99 -10.61
C LEU A 244 12.11 2.02 -11.80
N ASN A 245 13.15 2.13 -12.60
CA ASN A 245 13.46 1.18 -13.67
C ASN A 245 14.15 -0.06 -13.09
N LEU A 246 13.54 -1.24 -13.26
CA LEU A 246 14.04 -2.49 -12.70
C LEU A 246 15.21 -3.08 -13.49
N ARG A 247 15.54 -2.57 -14.67
CA ARG A 247 16.73 -3.02 -15.42
C ARG A 247 18.00 -2.51 -14.76
N ASP A 248 18.10 -1.18 -14.61
CA ASP A 248 19.29 -0.47 -14.17
C ASP A 248 19.20 0.08 -12.74
N GLY A 249 18.01 0.15 -12.16
CA GLY A 249 17.76 0.71 -10.83
C GLY A 249 17.68 2.24 -10.80
N GLU A 250 17.62 2.90 -11.96
CA GLU A 250 17.47 4.35 -12.03
C GLU A 250 16.06 4.77 -11.65
N THR A 251 15.96 5.91 -10.97
CA THR A 251 14.69 6.50 -10.56
C THR A 251 14.47 7.81 -11.30
N SER A 252 13.27 7.99 -11.85
CA SER A 252 12.82 9.23 -12.47
C SER A 252 11.55 9.73 -11.80
N VAL A 253 11.27 11.03 -11.91
CA VAL A 253 10.07 11.63 -11.31
C VAL A 253 8.91 11.54 -12.30
N ALA A 254 7.71 11.22 -11.80
CA ALA A 254 6.46 11.13 -12.56
C ALA A 254 5.45 12.21 -12.12
N PRO A 255 4.33 12.38 -12.84
CA PRO A 255 3.25 13.26 -12.42
C PRO A 255 2.44 12.63 -11.27
N GLY A 256 1.45 13.37 -10.78
CA GLY A 256 0.65 12.98 -9.62
C GLY A 256 1.35 13.28 -8.29
N PHE A 257 0.68 12.94 -7.19
CA PHE A 257 1.19 13.21 -5.83
C PHE A 257 1.07 12.03 -4.86
N VAL A 258 0.19 11.06 -5.12
CA VAL A 258 -0.02 9.85 -4.30
C VAL A 258 -0.70 8.76 -5.13
N ASP A 259 -0.58 7.49 -4.73
CA ASP A 259 -1.30 6.36 -5.34
C ASP A 259 -1.31 6.39 -6.88
N PHE A 260 -0.12 6.38 -7.51
CA PHE A 260 0.01 6.40 -8.97
C PHE A 260 -0.13 4.97 -9.51
N VAL A 261 -1.37 4.60 -9.90
CA VAL A 261 -1.76 3.22 -10.18
C VAL A 261 -1.73 2.93 -11.67
N PRO A 262 -0.85 2.04 -12.15
CA PRO A 262 -0.90 1.58 -13.52
C PRO A 262 -2.15 0.71 -13.76
N THR A 263 -2.70 0.84 -14.95
CA THR A 263 -3.69 -0.11 -15.49
C THR A 263 -3.06 -1.51 -15.64
N PRO A 264 -3.86 -2.60 -15.57
CA PRO A 264 -3.32 -3.97 -15.70
C PRO A 264 -2.56 -4.25 -17.00
N ASP A 265 -2.83 -3.49 -18.07
CA ASP A 265 -2.12 -3.56 -19.35
C ASP A 265 -1.03 -2.49 -19.52
N GLY A 266 -0.74 -1.70 -18.48
CA GLY A 266 0.38 -0.76 -18.44
C GLY A 266 0.25 0.45 -19.38
N ARG A 267 -0.96 0.71 -19.90
CA ARG A 267 -1.23 1.79 -20.87
C ARG A 267 -1.48 3.14 -20.24
N LEU A 268 -2.15 3.15 -19.10
CA LEU A 268 -2.50 4.35 -18.38
C LEU A 268 -2.02 4.27 -16.94
N PHE A 269 -1.84 5.44 -16.34
CA PHE A 269 -1.85 5.61 -14.90
C PHE A 269 -3.12 6.31 -14.45
N VAL A 270 -3.57 5.96 -13.25
CA VAL A 270 -4.69 6.58 -12.56
C VAL A 270 -4.24 7.00 -11.18
N THR A 271 -4.55 8.22 -10.77
CA THR A 271 -4.16 8.76 -9.46
C THR A 271 -5.20 9.76 -8.96
N PRO A 272 -5.42 9.89 -7.64
CA PRO A 272 -6.20 11.00 -7.12
C PRO A 272 -5.55 12.33 -7.53
N GLY A 273 -6.37 13.30 -7.90
CA GLY A 273 -5.92 14.65 -8.21
C GLY A 273 -5.72 15.49 -6.95
N ALA A 274 -4.66 16.30 -6.94
CA ALA A 274 -4.34 17.17 -5.81
C ALA A 274 -5.54 18.04 -5.43
N ASN A 275 -5.68 18.36 -4.14
CA ASN A 275 -6.80 19.17 -3.61
C ASN A 275 -8.20 18.59 -3.96
N ARG A 276 -8.31 17.27 -4.10
CA ARG A 276 -9.57 16.57 -4.40
C ARG A 276 -10.23 17.04 -5.71
N ARG A 277 -9.41 17.40 -6.72
CA ARG A 277 -9.90 17.85 -8.04
C ARG A 277 -10.68 16.79 -8.81
N GLY A 278 -10.49 15.52 -8.47
CA GLY A 278 -11.07 14.38 -9.15
C GLY A 278 -10.04 13.26 -9.30
N LEU A 279 -10.36 12.27 -10.10
CA LEU A 279 -9.46 11.18 -10.48
C LEU A 279 -8.77 11.54 -11.79
N GLU A 280 -7.45 11.53 -11.82
CA GLU A 280 -6.63 11.95 -12.95
C GLU A 280 -6.10 10.73 -13.71
N PHE A 281 -6.21 10.77 -15.04
CA PHE A 281 -5.74 9.74 -15.96
C PHE A 281 -4.57 10.29 -16.77
N TYR A 282 -3.52 9.48 -16.92
CA TYR A 282 -2.31 9.81 -17.66
C TYR A 282 -1.98 8.72 -18.66
N ASP A 283 -1.53 9.11 -19.85
CA ASP A 283 -0.97 8.17 -20.82
C ASP A 283 0.41 7.71 -20.35
N ALA A 284 0.63 6.39 -20.28
CA ALA A 284 1.87 5.86 -19.75
C ALA A 284 3.07 6.15 -20.68
N ASP A 285 2.90 6.12 -22.01
CA ASP A 285 4.01 6.40 -22.92
C ASP A 285 4.50 7.84 -22.78
N GLU A 286 3.57 8.80 -22.74
CA GLU A 286 3.89 10.20 -22.50
C GLU A 286 4.61 10.39 -21.15
N VAL A 287 4.14 9.72 -20.10
CA VAL A 287 4.76 9.77 -18.77
C VAL A 287 6.19 9.25 -18.79
N PHE A 288 6.45 8.08 -19.39
CA PHE A 288 7.80 7.49 -19.44
C PHE A 288 8.75 8.29 -20.33
N GLU A 289 8.29 8.79 -21.48
CA GLU A 289 9.08 9.67 -22.36
C GLU A 289 9.49 10.95 -21.61
N ALA A 290 8.52 11.58 -20.94
CA ALA A 290 8.76 12.78 -20.17
C ALA A 290 9.69 12.54 -18.99
N ALA A 291 9.53 11.43 -18.26
CA ALA A 291 10.37 11.07 -17.13
C ALA A 291 11.83 10.83 -17.57
N ALA A 292 12.04 10.11 -18.68
CA ALA A 292 13.36 9.92 -19.29
C ALA A 292 14.00 11.25 -19.75
N GLY A 293 13.17 12.21 -20.20
CA GLY A 293 13.59 13.56 -20.55
C GLY A 293 13.71 14.54 -19.36
N GLY A 294 13.57 14.10 -18.11
CA GLY A 294 13.64 14.96 -16.92
C GLY A 294 12.45 15.92 -16.75
N ARG A 295 11.35 15.66 -17.46
CA ARG A 295 10.12 16.49 -17.50
C ARG A 295 8.89 15.81 -16.89
N GLY A 296 9.02 14.65 -16.24
CA GLY A 296 7.86 13.84 -15.82
C GLY A 296 6.86 14.56 -14.88
N ARG A 297 7.27 15.58 -14.12
CA ARG A 297 6.33 16.42 -13.34
C ARG A 297 5.42 17.33 -14.17
N ARG A 298 5.74 17.57 -15.44
CA ARG A 298 5.10 18.59 -16.30
C ARG A 298 4.16 17.95 -17.32
N ILE A 299 3.52 16.86 -16.95
CA ILE A 299 2.53 16.17 -17.77
C ILE A 299 1.16 16.48 -17.19
N ASP A 300 0.26 16.94 -18.05
CA ASP A 300 -1.13 17.18 -17.71
C ASP A 300 -1.93 15.88 -17.88
N PRO A 301 -2.95 15.64 -17.04
CA PRO A 301 -3.80 14.46 -17.22
C PRO A 301 -4.59 14.56 -18.53
N ILE A 302 -4.65 13.47 -19.28
CA ILE A 302 -5.46 13.35 -20.50
C ILE A 302 -6.96 13.37 -20.19
N TYR A 303 -7.34 13.05 -18.95
CA TYR A 303 -8.72 13.13 -18.48
C TYR A 303 -8.79 13.29 -16.96
N VAL A 304 -9.81 14.02 -16.48
CA VAL A 304 -10.07 14.21 -15.04
C VAL A 304 -11.53 13.92 -14.72
N ASP A 305 -11.79 12.87 -13.95
CA ASP A 305 -13.13 12.58 -13.43
C ASP A 305 -13.39 13.36 -12.13
N ARG A 306 -14.14 14.46 -12.24
CA ARG A 306 -14.50 15.29 -11.08
C ARG A 306 -15.56 14.66 -10.16
N GLN A 307 -16.14 13.52 -10.52
CA GLN A 307 -17.15 12.80 -9.73
C GLN A 307 -16.55 11.71 -8.85
N LEU A 308 -15.40 11.13 -9.21
CA LEU A 308 -14.59 10.27 -8.34
C LEU A 308 -13.49 11.11 -7.68
N ARG A 309 -13.73 11.56 -6.44
CA ARG A 309 -12.78 12.39 -5.67
C ARG A 309 -12.13 11.66 -4.51
N ASP A 310 -12.48 10.39 -4.34
CA ASP A 310 -11.97 9.55 -3.27
C ASP A 310 -10.52 9.11 -3.57
N GLN A 311 -9.85 8.56 -2.58
CA GLN A 311 -8.47 8.09 -2.66
C GLN A 311 -8.41 6.58 -2.98
N TYR A 312 -7.20 6.03 -3.04
CA TYR A 312 -6.94 4.60 -3.27
C TYR A 312 -7.61 4.06 -4.53
N PRO A 313 -7.20 4.54 -5.72
CA PRO A 313 -7.65 3.94 -6.95
C PRO A 313 -7.16 2.50 -7.08
N SER A 314 -7.98 1.69 -7.74
CA SER A 314 -7.66 0.35 -8.19
C SER A 314 -8.33 0.14 -9.55
N VAL A 315 -7.69 -0.61 -10.45
CA VAL A 315 -8.14 -0.72 -11.84
C VAL A 315 -8.15 -2.16 -12.31
N GLY A 316 -9.21 -2.56 -13.02
CA GLY A 316 -9.32 -3.84 -13.70
C GLY A 316 -9.85 -3.68 -15.14
N ILE A 317 -9.65 -4.68 -15.99
CA ILE A 317 -10.06 -4.69 -17.39
C ILE A 317 -11.29 -5.59 -17.57
N LEU A 318 -12.44 -4.99 -17.85
CA LEU A 318 -13.70 -5.71 -18.09
C LEU A 318 -13.78 -6.31 -19.50
N GLU A 319 -13.23 -5.59 -20.48
CA GLU A 319 -13.31 -5.91 -21.90
C GLU A 319 -12.13 -5.28 -22.66
N THR A 320 -11.66 -5.96 -23.71
CA THR A 320 -10.72 -5.40 -24.69
C THR A 320 -11.12 -5.87 -26.08
N GLU A 321 -11.22 -4.92 -27.02
CA GLU A 321 -11.64 -5.14 -28.40
C GLU A 321 -10.67 -4.44 -29.38
N ALA A 322 -10.26 -5.15 -30.43
CA ALA A 322 -9.46 -4.56 -31.51
C ALA A 322 -10.36 -3.76 -32.48
N LEU A 323 -9.98 -2.52 -32.77
CA LEU A 323 -10.71 -1.61 -33.66
C LEU A 323 -9.81 -1.17 -34.82
N GLY A 324 -9.66 -2.03 -35.83
CA GLY A 324 -8.78 -1.76 -36.96
C GLY A 324 -7.32 -1.65 -36.51
N ALA A 325 -6.75 -0.45 -36.58
CA ALA A 325 -5.40 -0.15 -36.09
C ALA A 325 -5.36 0.24 -34.59
N GLY A 326 -6.51 0.50 -33.97
CA GLY A 326 -6.61 0.89 -32.58
C GLY A 326 -7.17 -0.20 -31.66
N ARG A 327 -7.28 0.14 -30.38
CA ARG A 327 -7.84 -0.73 -29.35
C ARG A 327 -8.83 0.01 -28.47
N ARG A 328 -9.99 -0.60 -28.25
CA ARG A 328 -10.98 -0.19 -27.25
C ARG A 328 -10.81 -1.05 -26.01
N THR A 329 -10.63 -0.43 -24.86
CA THR A 329 -10.57 -1.12 -23.57
C THR A 329 -11.64 -0.55 -22.65
N VAL A 330 -12.36 -1.41 -21.95
CA VAL A 330 -13.25 -1.00 -20.87
C VAL A 330 -12.57 -1.30 -19.53
N TYR A 331 -12.21 -0.24 -18.82
CA TYR A 331 -11.65 -0.32 -17.48
C TYR A 331 -12.75 -0.13 -16.44
N ARG A 332 -12.71 -0.91 -15.37
CA ARG A 332 -13.39 -0.56 -14.11
C ARG A 332 -12.37 0.10 -13.20
N VAL A 333 -12.66 1.31 -12.75
CA VAL A 333 -11.84 2.00 -11.75
C VAL A 333 -12.64 2.15 -10.47
N LEU A 334 -12.08 1.64 -9.39
CA LEU A 334 -12.61 1.73 -8.04
C LEU A 334 -11.78 2.74 -7.25
N THR A 335 -12.44 3.55 -6.44
CA THR A 335 -11.82 4.40 -5.41
C THR A 335 -12.48 4.12 -4.07
N SER A 336 -11.74 4.26 -2.97
CA SER A 336 -12.27 3.94 -1.64
C SER A 336 -11.44 4.60 -0.56
N TRP A 337 -12.03 5.49 0.24
CA TRP A 337 -11.49 5.87 1.56
C TRP A 337 -12.44 6.78 2.35
N PHE A 338 -12.77 7.92 1.77
CA PHE A 338 -13.51 9.03 2.37
C PHE A 338 -14.99 8.72 2.47
N ASP A 339 -15.56 8.15 1.41
CA ASP A 339 -16.98 7.85 1.36
C ASP A 339 -17.21 6.37 1.70
N ARG A 340 -17.16 5.56 0.66
CA ARG A 340 -17.40 4.12 0.62
C ARG A 340 -16.67 3.60 -0.62
N ILE A 341 -16.65 2.29 -0.80
CA ILE A 341 -16.17 1.75 -2.06
C ILE A 341 -17.09 2.23 -3.18
N VAL A 342 -16.54 2.95 -4.15
CA VAL A 342 -17.25 3.44 -5.32
C VAL A 342 -16.44 3.06 -6.56
N PHE A 343 -17.11 2.59 -7.60
CA PHE A 343 -16.46 2.37 -8.89
C PHE A 343 -17.20 3.06 -10.02
N ARG A 344 -16.51 3.20 -11.15
CA ARG A 344 -17.05 3.66 -12.42
C ARG A 344 -16.32 2.93 -13.56
N ASP A 345 -17.04 2.71 -14.64
CA ASP A 345 -16.48 2.07 -15.83
C ASP A 345 -16.12 3.14 -16.87
N TYR A 346 -14.98 2.96 -17.55
CA TYR A 346 -14.42 3.89 -18.52
C TYR A 346 -14.10 3.16 -19.82
N GLU A 347 -14.51 3.74 -20.93
CA GLU A 347 -14.03 3.37 -22.24
C GLU A 347 -12.78 4.18 -22.55
N VAL A 348 -11.74 3.48 -23.00
CA VAL A 348 -10.51 4.08 -23.48
C VAL A 348 -10.26 3.61 -24.89
N GLN A 349 -10.14 4.58 -25.80
CA GLN A 349 -9.77 4.34 -27.20
C GLN A 349 -8.41 4.97 -27.46
N GLY A 350 -7.55 4.25 -28.16
CA GLY A 350 -6.25 4.79 -28.60
C GLY A 350 -5.68 3.93 -29.72
N ASP A 351 -4.85 4.55 -30.55
CA ASP A 351 -4.12 3.89 -31.63
C ASP A 351 -2.81 3.32 -31.07
N GLU A 352 -2.48 2.08 -31.42
CA GLU A 352 -1.20 1.46 -31.03
C GLU A 352 0.02 2.16 -31.69
N THR A 353 -0.22 3.01 -32.69
CA THR A 353 0.80 3.79 -33.39
C THR A 353 1.06 5.19 -32.78
N GLY A 354 0.48 5.49 -31.62
CA GLY A 354 0.71 6.75 -30.90
C GLY A 354 -0.29 7.87 -31.23
N GLY A 355 -1.50 7.50 -31.65
CA GLY A 355 -2.62 8.44 -31.78
C GLY A 355 -3.15 8.92 -30.41
N GLU A 356 -3.98 9.95 -30.42
CA GLU A 356 -4.58 10.53 -29.21
C GLU A 356 -5.38 9.48 -28.40
N THR A 357 -5.02 9.30 -27.13
CA THR A 357 -5.77 8.45 -26.19
C THR A 357 -6.99 9.22 -25.65
N ILE A 358 -8.19 8.67 -25.86
CA ILE A 358 -9.46 9.27 -25.43
C ILE A 358 -10.04 8.42 -24.29
N VAL A 359 -10.31 9.05 -23.15
CA VAL A 359 -10.96 8.43 -21.99
C VAL A 359 -12.38 8.97 -21.84
N ARG A 360 -13.38 8.07 -21.70
CA ARG A 360 -14.79 8.45 -21.52
C ARG A 360 -15.44 7.59 -20.43
N PRO A 361 -16.15 8.21 -19.46
CA PRO A 361 -16.95 7.44 -18.53
C PRO A 361 -18.14 6.79 -19.24
N LEU A 362 -18.41 5.52 -18.94
CA LEU A 362 -19.53 4.76 -19.49
C LEU A 362 -20.75 4.72 -18.56
N THR A 363 -20.50 4.74 -17.26
CA THR A 363 -21.55 4.57 -16.23
C THR A 363 -21.59 5.76 -15.29
N ASP A 364 -22.64 5.86 -14.47
CA ASP A 364 -22.60 6.68 -13.26
C ASP A 364 -21.75 5.99 -12.19
N ARG A 365 -21.40 6.73 -11.13
CA ARG A 365 -20.69 6.17 -9.98
C ARG A 365 -21.57 5.13 -9.25
N VAL A 366 -21.01 3.96 -8.97
CA VAL A 366 -21.71 2.85 -8.31
C VAL A 366 -21.07 2.59 -6.95
N ALA A 367 -21.85 2.67 -5.88
CA ALA A 367 -21.42 2.26 -4.55
C ALA A 367 -21.34 0.73 -4.46
N ALA A 368 -20.31 0.19 -3.82
CA ALA A 368 -20.09 -1.24 -3.68
C ALA A 368 -19.72 -1.61 -2.23
N CYS A 369 -19.87 -2.91 -1.91
CA CYS A 369 -19.33 -3.58 -0.72
C CYS A 369 -19.32 -2.74 0.58
N PRO A 370 -20.47 -2.48 1.21
CA PRO A 370 -20.60 -1.52 2.33
C PRO A 370 -19.82 -1.89 3.61
N ARG A 371 -19.20 -3.08 3.68
CA ARG A 371 -18.48 -3.60 4.84
C ARG A 371 -17.07 -4.10 4.51
N VAL A 372 -16.53 -3.67 3.37
CA VAL A 372 -15.17 -4.02 2.96
C VAL A 372 -14.29 -2.78 3.10
N SER A 373 -13.10 -2.96 3.65
CA SER A 373 -12.06 -1.94 3.69
C SER A 373 -10.84 -2.36 2.86
N ILE A 374 -9.96 -1.39 2.60
CA ILE A 374 -8.70 -1.56 1.84
C ILE A 374 -8.86 -2.37 0.53
N PRO A 375 -9.87 -2.07 -0.32
CA PRO A 375 -10.17 -2.90 -1.48
C PRO A 375 -9.12 -2.77 -2.58
N ILE A 376 -8.89 -3.88 -3.29
CA ILE A 376 -8.07 -3.95 -4.50
C ILE A 376 -8.81 -4.78 -5.55
N LEU A 377 -9.11 -4.18 -6.70
CA LEU A 377 -9.66 -4.88 -7.86
C LEU A 377 -8.66 -5.91 -8.39
N GLY A 378 -9.18 -7.07 -8.77
CA GLY A 378 -8.44 -8.03 -9.57
C GLY A 378 -8.26 -7.56 -11.02
N PRO A 379 -7.36 -8.19 -11.78
CA PRO A 379 -7.03 -7.77 -13.15
C PRO A 379 -8.22 -7.73 -14.10
N SER A 380 -9.23 -8.58 -13.87
CA SER A 380 -10.47 -8.63 -14.66
C SER A 380 -11.49 -7.53 -14.32
N GLY A 381 -11.30 -6.79 -13.22
CA GLY A 381 -12.27 -5.81 -12.71
C GLY A 381 -13.60 -6.41 -12.21
N ARG A 382 -13.75 -7.74 -12.24
CA ARG A 382 -14.97 -8.45 -11.81
C ARG A 382 -14.88 -9.02 -10.40
N GLU A 383 -13.70 -8.93 -9.80
CA GLU A 383 -13.44 -9.36 -8.45
C GLU A 383 -12.69 -8.26 -7.70
N LEU A 384 -12.86 -8.23 -6.38
CA LEU A 384 -12.05 -7.42 -5.49
C LEU A 384 -11.65 -8.24 -4.27
N ALA A 385 -10.42 -8.02 -3.84
CA ALA A 385 -9.98 -8.46 -2.53
C ALA A 385 -10.08 -7.29 -1.56
N GLY A 386 -10.42 -7.57 -0.31
CA GLY A 386 -10.46 -6.55 0.73
C GLY A 386 -10.76 -7.18 2.08
N ARG A 387 -10.56 -6.39 3.13
CA ARG A 387 -10.83 -6.85 4.49
C ARG A 387 -12.30 -6.73 4.80
N ASP A 388 -12.92 -7.82 5.20
CA ASP A 388 -14.28 -7.83 5.71
C ASP A 388 -14.31 -7.29 7.15
N GLU A 389 -15.03 -6.20 7.37
CA GLU A 389 -15.07 -5.56 8.69
C GLU A 389 -15.79 -6.39 9.76
N SER A 390 -16.60 -7.38 9.36
CA SER A 390 -17.37 -8.21 10.30
C SER A 390 -16.59 -9.41 10.83
N SER A 391 -15.85 -10.09 9.96
CA SER A 391 -15.01 -11.24 10.31
C SER A 391 -13.55 -10.85 10.57
N ALA A 392 -13.17 -9.63 10.19
CA ALA A 392 -11.82 -9.10 10.19
C ALA A 392 -10.86 -9.80 9.22
N THR A 393 -11.28 -10.81 8.47
CA THR A 393 -10.40 -11.52 7.53
C THR A 393 -10.39 -10.85 6.17
N THR A 394 -9.31 -11.07 5.42
CA THR A 394 -9.22 -10.67 4.02
C THR A 394 -9.95 -11.69 3.17
N LYS A 395 -10.82 -11.19 2.30
CA LYS A 395 -11.68 -12.00 1.44
C LYS A 395 -11.61 -11.54 0.01
N ILE A 396 -11.95 -12.45 -0.89
CA ILE A 396 -12.18 -12.18 -2.30
C ILE A 396 -13.68 -12.18 -2.55
N TYR A 397 -14.17 -11.16 -3.24
CA TYR A 397 -15.56 -11.01 -3.63
C TYR A 397 -15.70 -10.91 -5.15
N SER A 398 -16.73 -11.52 -5.71
CA SER A 398 -17.22 -11.16 -7.03
C SER A 398 -17.98 -9.85 -6.95
N LEU A 399 -17.68 -8.93 -7.87
CA LEU A 399 -18.26 -7.59 -7.96
C LEU A 399 -19.19 -7.49 -9.17
N SER A 400 -20.49 -7.35 -8.90
CA SER A 400 -21.49 -7.14 -9.95
C SER A 400 -21.44 -5.72 -10.52
N GLU A 401 -22.09 -5.51 -11.68
CA GLU A 401 -22.28 -4.19 -12.28
C GLU A 401 -23.11 -3.22 -11.41
N ARG A 402 -23.90 -3.77 -10.46
CA ARG A 402 -24.71 -2.98 -9.52
C ARG A 402 -24.01 -2.71 -8.18
N GLY A 403 -22.76 -3.17 -8.02
CA GLY A 403 -22.00 -3.02 -6.78
C GLY A 403 -22.36 -4.02 -5.67
N GLU A 404 -23.21 -4.99 -5.96
CA GLU A 404 -23.43 -6.15 -5.08
C GLU A 404 -22.14 -6.99 -5.05
N CYS A 405 -21.76 -7.43 -3.84
CA CYS A 405 -20.56 -8.20 -3.59
C CYS A 405 -20.93 -9.54 -2.97
N GLN A 406 -20.48 -10.63 -3.59
CA GLN A 406 -20.66 -11.99 -3.11
C GLN A 406 -19.30 -12.58 -2.78
N GLU A 407 -19.16 -13.17 -1.60
CA GLU A 407 -17.93 -13.84 -1.18
C GLU A 407 -17.61 -15.01 -2.10
N VAL A 408 -16.37 -15.05 -2.58
CA VAL A 408 -15.80 -16.13 -3.41
C VAL A 408 -14.84 -16.98 -2.60
N SER A 409 -14.00 -16.33 -1.79
CA SER A 409 -13.00 -16.98 -0.94
C SER A 409 -12.72 -16.14 0.30
N ASP A 410 -12.37 -16.82 1.40
CA ASP A 410 -11.90 -16.24 2.65
C ASP A 410 -10.48 -16.74 2.90
N LEU A 411 -9.49 -15.83 2.94
CA LEU A 411 -8.09 -16.19 3.21
C LEU A 411 -7.91 -16.63 4.67
N GLY A 412 -8.89 -16.35 5.54
CA GLY A 412 -8.88 -16.71 6.95
C GLY A 412 -7.94 -15.85 7.80
N VAL A 413 -7.11 -14.99 7.19
CA VAL A 413 -6.13 -14.11 7.84
C VAL A 413 -6.53 -12.66 7.76
N GLN A 414 -6.13 -11.89 8.78
CA GLN A 414 -6.00 -10.45 8.69
C GLN A 414 -4.75 -10.11 7.87
N THR A 415 -4.92 -9.40 6.77
CA THR A 415 -3.80 -8.95 5.94
C THR A 415 -3.82 -7.44 5.79
N GLY A 416 -2.68 -6.86 5.43
CA GLY A 416 -2.65 -5.56 4.78
C GLY A 416 -3.37 -5.60 3.42
N LYS A 417 -3.08 -4.66 2.53
CA LYS A 417 -3.56 -4.81 1.14
C LYS A 417 -2.91 -6.00 0.48
N VAL A 418 -3.60 -6.49 -0.53
CA VAL A 418 -3.14 -7.59 -1.36
C VAL A 418 -2.75 -7.10 -2.75
N ALA A 419 -1.93 -7.88 -3.43
CA ALA A 419 -1.68 -7.75 -4.87
C ALA A 419 -2.14 -9.00 -5.59
N TRP A 420 -2.60 -8.82 -6.83
CA TRP A 420 -3.04 -9.91 -7.69
C TRP A 420 -1.93 -10.24 -8.68
N SER A 421 -1.73 -11.54 -8.96
CA SER A 421 -0.95 -11.93 -10.13
C SER A 421 -1.61 -11.41 -11.42
N PRO A 422 -0.87 -11.21 -12.52
CA PRO A 422 -1.43 -10.67 -13.76
C PRO A 422 -2.62 -11.47 -14.34
N ASP A 423 -2.62 -12.79 -14.13
CA ASP A 423 -3.71 -13.69 -14.52
C ASP A 423 -4.83 -13.80 -13.48
N GLY A 424 -4.62 -13.23 -12.29
CA GLY A 424 -5.53 -13.30 -11.16
C GLY A 424 -5.60 -14.66 -10.47
N GLY A 425 -4.73 -15.62 -10.81
CA GLY A 425 -4.68 -16.95 -10.20
C GLY A 425 -4.07 -16.98 -8.80
N GLN A 426 -3.30 -15.95 -8.45
CA GLN A 426 -2.64 -15.82 -7.15
C GLN A 426 -2.87 -14.45 -6.52
N VAL A 427 -2.74 -14.42 -5.19
CA VAL A 427 -2.81 -13.20 -4.39
C VAL A 427 -1.60 -13.15 -3.45
N ALA A 428 -0.85 -12.06 -3.47
CA ALA A 428 0.24 -11.80 -2.54
C ALA A 428 -0.22 -10.85 -1.43
N PHE A 429 0.21 -11.07 -0.19
CA PHE A 429 -0.15 -10.21 0.93
C PHE A 429 0.90 -10.21 2.05
N ALA A 430 0.96 -9.11 2.79
CA ALA A 430 1.81 -9.00 3.97
C ALA A 430 1.04 -9.40 5.24
N VAL A 431 1.70 -10.16 6.13
CA VAL A 431 1.23 -10.46 7.48
C VAL A 431 2.17 -9.79 8.48
N PRO A 432 1.68 -8.84 9.31
CA PRO A 432 2.50 -8.24 10.36
C PRO A 432 2.89 -9.24 11.45
N ARG A 433 4.00 -8.98 12.14
CA ARG A 433 4.41 -9.74 13.33
C ARG A 433 3.29 -9.77 14.37
N GLY A 434 2.95 -10.97 14.83
CA GLY A 434 1.92 -11.20 15.83
C GLY A 434 0.47 -11.10 15.34
N ALA A 435 0.21 -10.95 14.03
CA ALA A 435 -1.14 -10.79 13.50
C ALA A 435 -1.95 -12.10 13.31
N VAL A 436 -1.38 -13.27 13.61
CA VAL A 436 -2.03 -14.58 13.38
C VAL A 436 -2.68 -15.10 14.66
N ARG A 437 -3.96 -15.51 14.61
CA ARG A 437 -4.64 -16.23 15.71
C ARG A 437 -4.81 -17.71 15.37
N ASP A 438 -4.67 -18.61 16.33
CA ASP A 438 -5.16 -19.96 16.17
C ASP A 438 -6.67 -20.04 16.39
N GLY A 439 -7.26 -21.18 16.03
CA GLY A 439 -8.67 -21.47 16.22
C GLY A 439 -9.20 -21.49 17.64
N SER A 440 -8.34 -21.32 18.63
CA SER A 440 -8.75 -21.21 20.03
C SER A 440 -8.91 -19.75 20.48
N GLY A 441 -8.68 -18.78 19.58
CA GLY A 441 -8.62 -17.35 19.95
C GLY A 441 -7.31 -16.98 20.66
N THR A 442 -6.36 -17.91 20.75
CA THR A 442 -4.99 -17.65 21.18
C THR A 442 -4.21 -17.11 19.98
N LEU A 443 -3.23 -16.24 20.18
CA LEU A 443 -2.26 -15.94 19.12
C LEU A 443 -1.67 -17.28 18.63
N TRP A 444 -1.53 -17.49 17.32
CA TRP A 444 -0.71 -18.60 16.82
C TRP A 444 0.73 -18.31 17.28
N VAL A 445 1.09 -18.78 18.47
CA VAL A 445 2.47 -18.96 18.89
C VAL A 445 2.83 -20.38 18.48
N GLY A 446 2.84 -20.61 17.16
CA GLY A 446 3.49 -21.79 16.62
C GLY A 446 4.92 -21.83 17.14
N ARG A 447 5.52 -23.03 17.20
CA ARG A 447 6.93 -23.15 17.62
C ARG A 447 7.90 -22.36 16.74
N ASP A 448 7.45 -21.83 15.61
CA ASP A 448 8.21 -20.95 14.72
C ASP A 448 7.64 -19.52 14.82
N ALA A 449 8.42 -18.61 15.43
CA ALA A 449 8.02 -17.23 15.74
C ALA A 449 7.80 -16.32 14.52
N ASP A 450 8.21 -16.80 13.34
CA ASP A 450 8.49 -15.95 12.18
C ASP A 450 7.40 -16.03 11.12
N LEU A 451 6.13 -15.96 11.54
CA LEU A 451 5.00 -15.90 10.61
C LEU A 451 4.80 -14.51 10.00
N ALA A 452 5.72 -13.57 10.20
CA ALA A 452 5.69 -12.29 9.51
C ALA A 452 6.43 -12.37 8.19
N GLY A 453 5.86 -11.77 7.15
CA GLY A 453 6.47 -11.74 5.84
C GLY A 453 5.44 -11.55 4.75
N ILE A 454 5.84 -11.88 3.53
CA ILE A 454 5.00 -11.87 2.34
C ILE A 454 4.53 -13.30 2.06
N TYR A 455 3.23 -13.47 1.90
CA TYR A 455 2.61 -14.75 1.60
C TYR A 455 1.98 -14.73 0.21
N LEU A 456 1.96 -15.89 -0.43
CA LEU A 456 1.27 -16.19 -1.67
C LEU A 456 0.08 -17.09 -1.40
N TYR A 457 -1.10 -16.70 -1.87
CA TYR A 457 -2.30 -17.52 -1.89
C TYR A 457 -2.60 -17.99 -3.31
N GLU A 458 -2.55 -19.29 -3.55
CA GLU A 458 -2.98 -19.93 -4.79
C GLU A 458 -4.49 -20.19 -4.72
N ARG A 459 -5.25 -19.55 -5.61
CA ARG A 459 -6.71 -19.52 -5.49
C ARG A 459 -7.38 -20.86 -5.75
N ASP A 460 -6.88 -21.62 -6.73
CA ASP A 460 -7.51 -22.87 -7.17
C ASP A 460 -7.34 -23.98 -6.13
N SER A 461 -6.18 -24.05 -5.48
CA SER A 461 -5.88 -25.05 -4.46
C SER A 461 -6.23 -24.59 -3.04
N GLY A 462 -6.34 -23.28 -2.83
CA GLY A 462 -6.46 -22.65 -1.52
C GLY A 462 -5.16 -22.66 -0.71
N ARG A 463 -4.03 -23.00 -1.35
CA ARG A 463 -2.72 -23.09 -0.69
C ARG A 463 -2.17 -21.70 -0.36
N VAL A 464 -1.46 -21.63 0.75
CA VAL A 464 -0.75 -20.42 1.19
C VAL A 464 0.71 -20.77 1.43
N ASP A 465 1.64 -20.00 0.87
CA ASP A 465 3.08 -20.22 1.00
C ASP A 465 3.76 -18.92 1.48
N LEU A 466 4.69 -19.03 2.42
CA LEU A 466 5.57 -17.92 2.81
C LEU A 466 6.64 -17.74 1.73
N VAL A 467 6.83 -16.51 1.25
CA VAL A 467 7.93 -16.15 0.36
C VAL A 467 9.23 -16.13 1.17
N ASP A 468 10.18 -16.98 0.80
CA ASP A 468 11.47 -17.05 1.48
C ASP A 468 12.21 -15.69 1.46
N GLY A 469 12.90 -15.38 2.56
CA GLY A 469 13.64 -14.13 2.72
C GLY A 469 12.78 -12.86 2.80
N SER A 470 11.48 -12.99 3.13
CA SER A 470 10.55 -11.86 3.27
C SER A 470 10.25 -11.43 4.71
N ASN A 471 10.88 -12.03 5.72
CA ASN A 471 10.64 -11.75 7.14
C ASN A 471 11.05 -10.32 7.57
N ASP A 472 11.87 -9.65 6.76
CA ASP A 472 12.33 -8.26 6.92
C ASP A 472 11.51 -7.26 6.07
N ALA A 473 10.46 -7.71 5.39
CA ALA A 473 9.56 -6.85 4.63
C ALA A 473 8.94 -5.77 5.54
N GLN A 474 8.84 -4.56 5.01
CA GLN A 474 8.19 -3.45 5.68
C GLN A 474 6.72 -3.80 5.90
N ARG A 475 6.31 -3.78 7.16
CA ARG A 475 5.02 -4.30 7.65
C ARG A 475 3.79 -3.67 7.01
N LEU A 476 3.92 -2.40 6.61
CA LEU A 476 2.85 -1.60 6.01
C LEU A 476 2.90 -1.56 4.48
N ALA A 477 4.02 -2.00 3.89
CA ALA A 477 4.22 -1.91 2.46
C ALA A 477 3.67 -3.16 1.78
N PHE A 478 2.94 -2.95 0.69
CA PHE A 478 2.25 -4.02 0.00
C PHE A 478 3.20 -4.73 -0.97
N PRO A 479 3.22 -6.07 -1.05
CA PRO A 479 3.92 -6.71 -2.16
C PRO A 479 3.21 -6.37 -3.48
N ASP A 480 3.91 -6.49 -4.61
CA ASP A 480 3.28 -6.48 -5.93
C ASP A 480 3.95 -7.44 -6.91
N PHE A 481 3.18 -7.96 -7.86
CA PHE A 481 3.70 -8.86 -8.89
C PHE A 481 4.36 -8.06 -10.01
N VAL A 482 5.60 -8.38 -10.37
CA VAL A 482 6.27 -7.83 -11.56
C VAL A 482 5.99 -8.71 -12.79
N SER A 483 5.81 -10.02 -12.57
CA SER A 483 5.39 -11.03 -13.54
C SER A 483 4.60 -12.12 -12.80
N PRO A 484 4.01 -13.11 -13.51
CA PRO A 484 3.32 -14.22 -12.84
C PRO A 484 4.18 -15.01 -11.85
N ASP A 485 5.50 -14.96 -12.01
CA ASP A 485 6.50 -15.68 -11.22
C ASP A 485 7.42 -14.76 -10.41
N SER A 486 7.22 -13.44 -10.37
CA SER A 486 8.09 -12.56 -9.57
C SER A 486 7.32 -11.53 -8.77
N LEU A 487 7.83 -11.29 -7.56
CA LEU A 487 7.25 -10.37 -6.59
C LEU A 487 8.27 -9.32 -6.20
N VAL A 488 7.80 -8.11 -5.96
CA VAL A 488 8.57 -7.07 -5.29
C VAL A 488 7.93 -6.70 -3.97
N PHE A 489 8.76 -6.46 -2.95
CA PHE A 489 8.33 -5.91 -1.67
C PHE A 489 9.35 -4.90 -1.14
N LEU A 490 8.91 -4.00 -0.27
CA LEU A 490 9.74 -2.97 0.35
C LEU A 490 10.37 -3.52 1.63
N LEU A 491 11.66 -3.26 1.87
CA LEU A 491 12.36 -3.69 3.09
C LEU A 491 12.26 -2.64 4.21
N SER A 492 12.14 -3.10 5.45
CA SER A 492 12.08 -2.22 6.63
C SER A 492 13.38 -1.41 6.81
N PRO A 493 13.32 -0.10 7.09
CA PRO A 493 14.49 0.78 7.22
C PRO A 493 15.29 0.61 8.53
N GLU A 494 14.94 -0.32 9.42
CA GLU A 494 15.52 -0.44 10.78
C GLU A 494 17.04 -0.64 10.81
N SER A 495 17.71 -0.91 9.69
CA SER A 495 19.18 -0.93 9.62
C SER A 495 19.83 -0.34 8.36
N ARG A 496 19.07 0.10 7.33
CA ARG A 496 19.60 0.60 6.04
C ARG A 496 18.66 1.62 5.38
N ARG A 497 19.15 2.28 4.33
CA ARG A 497 18.30 3.00 3.36
C ARG A 497 17.21 2.04 2.88
N SER A 498 15.98 2.54 2.73
CA SER A 498 14.87 1.76 2.15
C SER A 498 15.28 1.18 0.79
N ALA A 499 14.80 -0.04 0.52
CA ALA A 499 15.08 -0.73 -0.73
C ALA A 499 13.90 -1.62 -1.12
N PHE A 500 13.64 -1.72 -2.42
CA PHE A 500 12.73 -2.72 -2.96
C PHE A 500 13.49 -4.02 -3.23
N ARG A 501 13.04 -5.13 -2.67
CA ARG A 501 13.55 -6.46 -2.98
C ARG A 501 12.66 -7.11 -4.03
N LEU A 502 13.23 -7.39 -5.19
CA LEU A 502 12.63 -8.22 -6.23
C LEU A 502 13.06 -9.66 -6.00
N VAL A 503 12.10 -10.57 -5.91
CA VAL A 503 12.31 -12.01 -5.85
C VAL A 503 11.70 -12.65 -7.09
N CYS A 504 12.39 -13.62 -7.68
CA CYS A 504 11.85 -14.39 -8.79
C CYS A 504 11.54 -15.81 -8.40
N CYS A 505 10.72 -16.34 -9.29
CA CYS A 505 10.48 -17.73 -9.53
C CYS A 505 9.70 -18.30 -8.35
N VAL A 506 8.84 -17.43 -7.81
CA VAL A 506 7.87 -17.70 -6.75
C VAL A 506 6.73 -18.52 -7.34
N SER A 507 7.06 -19.71 -7.82
CA SER A 507 6.06 -20.74 -8.07
C SER A 507 5.74 -21.39 -6.75
N PRO A 508 4.45 -21.58 -6.46
CA PRO A 508 4.04 -22.19 -5.23
C PRO A 508 4.47 -23.66 -5.29
#